data_AF-A0A7W6C1D4-F1
#
_entry.id   AF-A0A7W6C1D4-F1
#
_cell.length_a   1.000
_cell.length_b   1.000
_cell.length_c   1.000
_cell.angle_alpha   90.00
_cell.angle_beta   90.00
_cell.angle_gamma   90.00
#
_symmetry.space_group_name_H-M   'P 1'
#
loop_
_entity.id
_entity.type
_entity.pdbx_description
1 polymer ?
#
loop_
_entity_poly.entity_id
_entity_poly.type
_entity_poly.pdbx_seq_one_letter_code
_entity_poly.pdbx_strand_id
1 'polypeptide(L)'
;MAETSHYRDHFMAFIQELDMHVSAVDLDADVLDIRMSQETYPAFHEQDDYGAGQALERHLRAKDRAASPTSACAIRQANAPRCSAARLLANCRQERHLCCGWDGRAITTVHEKVAFKWTA
;
A
#
# COMPACT_ATOMS: atom_id res chain seq x y z
N MET A 1 -2.76 5.83 -3.93
CA MET A 1 -2.47 6.84 -4.97
C MET A 1 -1.08 7.41 -4.77
N ALA A 2 -0.81 8.17 -3.70
CA ALA A 2 0.50 8.79 -3.46
C ALA A 2 1.70 7.82 -3.54
N GLU A 3 1.61 6.67 -2.87
CA GLU A 3 2.68 5.66 -2.92
C GLU A 3 2.83 5.04 -4.31
N THR A 4 1.70 4.75 -4.99
CA THR A 4 1.69 4.19 -6.35
C THR A 4 2.34 5.15 -7.35
N SER A 5 2.15 6.46 -7.20
CA SER A 5 2.81 7.48 -8.03
C SER A 5 4.32 7.49 -7.75
N HIS A 6 4.71 7.70 -6.49
CA HIS A 6 6.11 7.86 -6.07
C HIS A 6 7.05 6.73 -6.57
N TYR A 7 6.62 5.47 -6.53
CA TYR A 7 7.45 4.35 -7.00
C TYR A 7 7.34 4.06 -8.49
N ARG A 8 6.32 4.60 -9.17
CA ARG A 8 6.11 4.37 -10.59
C ARG A 8 6.54 5.54 -11.44
N ASP A 9 7.06 6.63 -10.90
CA ASP A 9 7.45 7.83 -11.66
C ASP A 9 8.25 7.51 -12.94
N HIS A 10 9.22 6.59 -12.89
CA HIS A 10 9.98 6.17 -14.06
C HIS A 10 9.16 5.40 -15.11
N PHE A 11 8.19 4.59 -14.68
CA PHE A 11 7.25 3.90 -15.56
C PHE A 11 6.18 4.86 -16.11
N MET A 12 5.71 5.77 -15.27
CA MET A 12 4.72 6.80 -15.60
C MET A 12 5.27 7.84 -16.58
N ALA A 13 6.58 8.04 -16.64
CA ALA A 13 7.23 8.92 -17.63
C ALA A 13 6.91 8.56 -19.09
N PHE A 14 6.47 7.33 -19.38
CA PHE A 14 6.24 6.84 -20.74
C PHE A 14 4.77 6.50 -21.05
N ILE A 15 3.84 6.70 -20.10
CA ILE A 15 2.42 6.36 -20.28
C ILE A 15 1.53 7.55 -19.92
N GLN A 16 0.41 7.69 -20.63
CA GLN A 16 -0.54 8.78 -20.41
C GLN A 16 -1.70 8.37 -19.49
N GLU A 17 -1.96 7.07 -19.38
CA GLU A 17 -3.06 6.53 -18.59
C GLU A 17 -2.61 5.29 -17.81
N LEU A 18 -3.09 5.17 -16.58
CA LEU A 18 -2.84 4.03 -15.70
C LEU A 18 -4.17 3.41 -15.26
N ASP A 19 -4.38 2.16 -15.66
CA ASP A 19 -5.47 1.33 -15.16
C ASP A 19 -5.10 0.67 -13.83
N MET A 20 -5.97 0.83 -12.83
CA MET A 20 -5.78 0.35 -11.47
C MET A 20 -7.01 -0.37 -10.96
N HIS A 21 -6.80 -1.56 -10.40
CA HIS A 21 -7.81 -2.26 -9.63
C HIS A 21 -7.66 -1.91 -8.16
N VAL A 22 -8.73 -1.41 -7.55
CA VAL A 22 -8.82 -1.22 -6.10
C VAL A 22 -9.47 -2.45 -5.52
N SER A 23 -8.74 -3.14 -4.64
CA SER A 23 -9.24 -4.28 -3.90
C SER A 23 -9.39 -3.92 -2.43
N ALA A 24 -10.54 -4.25 -1.86
CA ALA A 24 -10.74 -4.24 -0.42
C ALA A 24 -10.45 -5.65 0.12
N VAL A 25 -9.78 -5.70 1.26
CA VAL A 25 -9.39 -6.94 1.95
C VAL A 25 -9.73 -6.79 3.41
N ASP A 26 -10.13 -7.90 4.03
CA ASP A 26 -10.29 -7.95 5.47
C ASP A 26 -8.92 -8.32 6.07
N LEU A 27 -8.50 -7.57 7.09
CA LEU A 27 -7.26 -7.80 7.82
C LEU A 27 -7.61 -8.08 9.27
N ASP A 28 -7.32 -9.30 9.71
CA ASP A 28 -7.44 -9.71 11.11
C ASP A 28 -6.03 -9.96 11.67
N ALA A 29 -5.47 -8.91 12.29
CA ALA A 29 -4.10 -8.90 12.78
C ALA A 29 -3.90 -7.81 13.85
N ASP A 30 -3.04 -8.08 14.83
CA ASP A 30 -2.50 -6.98 15.66
C ASP A 30 -1.51 -6.17 14.83
N VAL A 31 -1.79 -4.87 14.69
CA VAL A 31 -1.00 -3.94 13.88
C VAL A 31 -0.11 -3.10 14.79
N LEU A 32 1.19 -3.10 14.52
CA LEU A 32 2.13 -2.22 15.21
C LEU A 32 2.02 -0.81 14.63
N ASP A 33 1.41 0.09 15.40
CA ASP A 33 1.34 1.50 15.02
C ASP A 33 2.65 2.22 15.32
N ILE A 34 3.42 2.50 14.26
CA ILE A 34 4.68 3.23 14.34
C ILE A 34 4.55 4.72 14.00
N ARG A 35 3.34 5.23 13.72
CA ARG A 35 3.13 6.63 13.30
C ARG A 35 3.62 7.64 14.34
N MET A 36 3.41 7.33 15.62
CA MET A 36 3.80 8.18 16.74
C MET A 36 5.27 8.02 17.13
N SER A 37 6.02 7.17 16.43
CA SER A 37 7.41 6.86 16.77
C SER A 37 8.43 7.69 15.99
N GLN A 38 7.98 8.69 15.22
CA GLN A 38 8.84 9.46 14.33
C GLN A 38 9.98 10.20 15.05
N GLU A 39 9.73 10.72 16.25
CA GLU A 39 10.76 11.38 17.06
C GLU A 39 11.74 10.38 17.70
N THR A 40 11.26 9.18 18.03
CA THR A 40 12.06 8.15 18.72
C THR A 40 12.86 7.29 17.74
N TYR A 41 12.31 7.01 16.56
CA TYR A 41 12.87 6.13 15.54
C TYR A 41 12.70 6.75 14.14
N PRO A 42 13.41 7.85 13.84
CA PRO A 42 13.28 8.57 12.58
C PRO A 42 13.62 7.70 11.35
N ALA A 43 14.51 6.72 11.52
CA ALA A 43 14.89 5.78 10.47
C ALA A 43 13.70 4.97 9.91
N PHE A 44 12.60 4.78 10.66
CA PHE A 44 11.40 4.12 10.15
C PHE A 44 10.55 5.02 9.23
N HIS A 45 10.86 6.30 9.15
CA HIS A 45 10.11 7.29 8.37
C HIS A 45 10.90 7.84 7.18
N GLU A 46 12.12 7.37 6.93
CA GLU A 46 12.93 7.77 5.78
C GLU A 46 12.27 7.37 4.45
N GLN A 47 12.10 8.34 3.55
CA GLN A 47 11.33 8.15 2.31
C GLN A 47 12.07 7.31 1.27
N ASP A 48 13.41 7.35 1.26
CA ASP A 48 14.22 6.65 0.26
C ASP A 48 15.00 5.46 0.85
N ASP A 49 15.10 5.36 2.18
CA ASP A 49 15.72 4.22 2.87
C ASP A 49 14.66 3.38 3.60
N TYR A 50 14.55 2.12 3.14
CA TYR A 50 13.62 1.14 3.68
C TYR A 50 14.29 0.12 4.60
N GLY A 51 15.59 0.24 4.83
CA GLY A 51 16.41 -0.73 5.56
C GLY A 51 15.93 -0.95 6.99
N ALA A 52 15.60 0.12 7.71
CA ALA A 52 15.12 0.04 9.09
C ALA A 52 13.76 -0.68 9.18
N GLY A 53 12.80 -0.32 8.32
CA GLY A 53 11.49 -0.98 8.27
C GLY A 53 11.59 -2.45 7.89
N GLN A 54 12.41 -2.80 6.89
CA GLN A 54 12.64 -4.18 6.49
C GLN A 54 13.37 -5.00 7.57
N ALA A 55 14.30 -4.39 8.31
CA ALA A 55 14.96 -5.04 9.45
C ALA A 55 13.96 -5.32 10.58
N LEU A 56 13.09 -4.37 10.90
CA LEU A 56 12.01 -4.53 11.88
C LEU A 56 11.06 -5.67 11.47
N GLU A 57 10.57 -5.67 10.23
CA GLU A 57 9.71 -6.74 9.73
C GLU A 57 10.40 -8.12 9.80
N ARG A 58 11.69 -8.20 9.44
CA ARG A 58 12.46 -9.46 9.56
C ARG A 58 12.57 -9.92 11.01
N HIS A 59 12.80 -8.99 11.94
CA HIS A 59 12.89 -9.28 13.36
C HIS A 59 11.55 -9.78 13.92
N LEU A 60 10.44 -9.12 13.56
CA LEU A 60 9.10 -9.51 13.98
C LEU A 60 8.72 -10.89 13.41
N ARG A 61 8.92 -11.12 12.10
CA ARG A 61 8.72 -12.45 11.49
C ARG A 61 9.56 -13.56 12.12
N ALA A 62 10.78 -13.26 12.58
CA ALA A 62 11.64 -14.22 13.27
C ALA A 62 11.12 -14.54 14.69
N LYS A 63 10.60 -13.55 15.41
CA LYS A 63 9.91 -13.74 16.70
C LYS A 63 8.60 -14.50 16.54
N ASP A 64 7.80 -14.17 15.53
CA ASP A 64 6.48 -14.80 15.28
C ASP A 64 6.59 -16.23 14.75
N ARG A 65 7.75 -16.66 14.22
CA ARG A 65 7.98 -18.08 13.97
C ARG A 65 8.02 -18.91 15.24
N ALA A 66 8.26 -18.30 16.41
CA ALA A 66 8.26 -18.96 17.71
C ALA A 66 6.91 -18.85 18.45
N ALA A 67 6.05 -17.89 18.07
CA ALA A 67 4.70 -17.70 18.61
C ALA A 67 3.78 -17.24 17.48
N SER A 68 2.73 -18.02 17.16
CA SER A 68 1.63 -17.79 16.18
C SER A 68 1.67 -16.50 15.33
N PRO A 69 1.49 -16.54 14.00
CA PRO A 69 1.90 -15.48 13.07
C PRO A 69 1.12 -14.16 13.20
N THR A 70 1.49 -13.31 14.17
CA THR A 70 1.04 -11.92 14.27
C THR A 70 1.85 -11.07 13.30
N SER A 71 1.48 -11.10 12.02
CA SER A 71 2.23 -10.34 11.00
C SER A 71 2.11 -8.85 11.29
N ALA A 72 3.20 -8.25 11.75
CA ALA A 72 3.25 -6.82 12.00
C ALA A 72 3.00 -6.02 10.71
N CYS A 73 1.85 -5.37 10.62
CA CYS A 73 1.67 -4.24 9.72
C CYS A 73 2.27 -3.00 10.38
N ALA A 74 2.91 -2.16 9.57
CA ALA A 74 3.48 -0.90 10.03
C ALA A 74 2.82 0.25 9.26
N ILE A 75 2.10 1.11 9.96
CA ILE A 75 1.48 2.28 9.36
C ILE A 75 2.49 3.42 9.37
N ARG A 76 2.98 3.83 8.19
CA ARG A 76 3.95 4.93 8.05
C ARG A 76 3.29 6.27 7.70
N GLN A 77 2.10 6.24 7.09
CA GLN A 77 1.33 7.43 6.72
C GLN A 77 -0.15 7.26 7.05
N ALA A 78 -0.82 8.35 7.42
CA ALA A 78 -2.23 8.36 7.86
C ALA A 78 -3.21 7.71 6.85
N ASN A 79 -2.87 7.73 5.55
CA ASN A 79 -3.75 7.26 4.48
C ASN A 79 -3.17 6.07 3.68
N ALA A 80 -2.04 5.50 4.11
CA ALA A 80 -1.39 4.37 3.43
C ALA A 80 -0.76 3.42 4.46
N PRO A 81 -1.58 2.60 5.15
CA PRO A 81 -1.07 1.51 5.96
C PRO A 81 -0.32 0.51 5.07
N ARG A 82 0.95 0.26 5.36
CA ARG A 82 1.73 -0.75 4.65
C ARG A 82 1.65 -2.06 5.41
N CYS A 83 1.02 -3.04 4.80
CA CYS A 83 0.89 -4.38 5.33
C CYS A 83 1.68 -5.36 4.45
N SER A 84 2.75 -5.94 4.98
CA SER A 84 3.46 -7.06 4.33
C SER A 84 2.78 -8.42 4.59
N ALA A 85 1.58 -8.43 5.18
CA ALA A 85 0.92 -9.59 5.75
C ALA A 85 0.04 -10.34 4.74
N ALA A 86 0.58 -10.78 3.60
CA ALA A 86 -0.19 -11.47 2.55
C ALA A 86 -0.98 -12.71 3.04
N ARG A 87 -0.58 -13.32 4.16
CA ARG A 87 -1.26 -14.47 4.78
C ARG A 87 -2.43 -14.12 5.69
N LEU A 88 -2.54 -12.86 6.12
CA LEU A 88 -3.60 -12.38 7.03
C LEU A 88 -4.69 -11.61 6.27
N LEU A 89 -4.54 -11.46 4.95
CA LEU A 89 -5.55 -10.85 4.09
C LEU A 89 -6.57 -11.90 3.70
N ALA A 90 -7.83 -11.67 4.05
CA ALA A 90 -8.96 -12.52 3.70
C ALA A 90 -10.01 -11.73 2.89
N ASN A 91 -10.96 -12.47 2.30
CA ASN A 91 -12.13 -11.90 1.59
C ASN A 91 -11.78 -10.78 0.60
N CYS A 92 -10.74 -11.01 -0.21
CA CYS A 92 -10.33 -10.05 -1.24
C CYS A 92 -11.48 -9.83 -2.24
N ARG A 93 -12.01 -8.60 -2.26
CA ARG A 93 -13.07 -8.18 -3.16
C ARG A 93 -12.54 -7.05 -4.03
N GLN A 94 -12.69 -7.18 -5.34
CA GLN A 94 -12.43 -6.07 -6.25
C GLN A 94 -13.55 -5.05 -6.08
N GLU A 95 -13.22 -3.85 -5.61
CA GLU A 95 -14.18 -2.80 -5.29
C GLU A 95 -14.40 -1.89 -6.50
N ARG A 96 -13.31 -1.29 -7.02
CA ARG A 96 -13.37 -0.30 -8.12
C ARG A 96 -12.30 -0.58 -9.15
N HIS A 97 -12.58 -0.17 -10.38
CA HIS A 97 -11.58 -0.09 -11.44
C HIS A 97 -11.39 1.40 -11.75
N LEU A 98 -10.19 1.92 -11.52
CA LEU A 98 -9.84 3.32 -11.73
C LEU A 98 -8.96 3.47 -12.96
N CYS A 99 -9.24 4.48 -13.78
CA CYS A 99 -8.35 5.00 -14.80
C CYS A 99 -7.78 6.32 -14.33
N CYS A 100 -6.47 6.40 -14.17
CA CYS A 100 -5.78 7.60 -13.73
C CYS A 100 -5.08 8.25 -14.92
N GLY A 101 -5.44 9.49 -15.26
CA GLY A 101 -4.73 10.28 -16.25
C GLY A 101 -3.44 10.85 -15.68
N TRP A 102 -2.35 10.78 -16.45
CA TRP A 102 -1.02 11.22 -16.06
C TRP A 102 -0.51 12.29 -17.03
N ASP A 103 -0.04 13.42 -16.48
CA ASP A 103 0.47 14.55 -17.27
C ASP A 103 1.99 14.54 -17.50
N GLY A 104 2.67 13.48 -17.07
CA GLY A 104 4.13 13.39 -17.05
C GLY A 104 4.76 13.70 -15.69
N ARG A 105 4.01 14.24 -14.73
CA ARG A 105 4.50 14.64 -13.40
C ARG A 105 3.60 14.19 -12.25
N ALA A 106 2.29 14.17 -12.45
CA ALA A 106 1.32 13.82 -11.44
C ALA A 106 0.07 13.17 -12.06
N ILE A 107 -0.68 12.47 -11.21
CA ILE A 107 -2.03 12.02 -11.57
C ILE A 107 -2.93 13.26 -11.56
N THR A 108 -3.47 13.62 -12.72
CA THR A 108 -4.31 14.83 -12.89
C THR A 108 -5.79 14.51 -12.90
N THR A 109 -6.16 13.32 -13.36
CA THR A 109 -7.55 12.86 -13.38
C THR A 109 -7.67 11.45 -12.84
N VAL A 110 -8.79 11.16 -12.19
CA VAL A 110 -9.15 9.80 -11.74
C VAL A 110 -10.60 9.56 -12.13
N HIS A 111 -10.81 8.57 -12.99
CA HIS A 111 -12.12 8.13 -13.46
C HIS A 111 -12.40 6.72 -13.00
N GLU A 112 -13.64 6.44 -12.61
CA GLU A 112 -14.07 5.07 -12.33
C GLU A 112 -14.61 4.41 -13.61
N LYS A 113 -14.03 3.26 -13.99
CA LYS A 113 -14.50 2.43 -15.09
C LYS A 113 -15.69 1.61 -14.60
N VAL A 114 -16.90 2.07 -14.94
CA VAL A 114 -18.13 1.31 -14.73
C VAL A 114 -18.44 0.46 -15.96
N ALA A 115 -18.91 -0.77 -15.75
CA ALA A 115 -19.32 -1.62 -16.85
C ALA A 115 -20.51 -0.97 -17.58
N PHE A 116 -20.40 -0.80 -18.90
CA PHE A 116 -21.49 -0.30 -19.71
C PHE A 116 -22.62 -1.35 -19.72
N LYS A 117 -23.73 -1.07 -19.03
CA LYS A 117 -24.91 -1.92 -19.05
C LYS A 117 -25.78 -1.54 -20.25
N TRP A 118 -25.87 -2.44 -21.22
CA TRP A 118 -26.83 -2.31 -22.32
C TRP A 118 -28.22 -2.66 -21.78
N THR A 119 -29.12 -1.68 -21.71
CA THR A 119 -30.55 -1.94 -21.50
C THR A 119 -31.20 -2.12 -22.87
N ALA A 120 -31.65 -3.35 -23.13
CA ALA A 120 -32.46 -3.72 -24.30
C ALA A 120 -33.90 -3.19 -24.18
#